data_AF-A0A6L7JLF7-F1
#
_entry.id   AF-A0A6L7JLF7-F1
#
_cell.length_a   1.000
_cell.length_b   1.000
_cell.length_c   1.000
_cell.angle_alpha   90.00
_cell.angle_beta   90.00
_cell.angle_gamma   90.00
#
_symmetry.space_group_name_H-M   'P 1'
#
loop_
_entity.id
_entity.type
_entity.pdbx_description
1 polymer ?
#
loop_
_entity_poly.entity_id
_entity_poly.type
_entity_poly.pdbx_seq_one_letter_code
_entity_poly.pdbx_strand_id
1 'polypeptide(L)'
;MSVVALAEQKSKMSLGGLRYRHPEHSDLPHIVSFSGGRSSAALAFMAAEEGLLRSERGDAFLFANTSAEHPGTYEFVAECKVRLENDYGLPFFWFEFCTVEDAWRGEYCRKASYRLVKPVPIEDDPDGYRSSGELFEEMVSHQGMLPNPHSRTCTAKLKLYPSHALLAEWLGGTAGPAHSGHHWDETTGGG
;
A
#
# COMPACT_ATOMS: atom_id res chain seq x y z
N MET A 1 4.42 20.77 49.83
CA MET A 1 3.37 20.45 48.83
C MET A 1 4.04 20.42 47.48
N SER A 2 4.33 19.21 46.97
CA SER A 2 5.10 19.03 45.73
C SER A 2 4.19 19.04 44.52
N VAL A 3 4.53 19.88 43.56
CA VAL A 3 3.84 20.11 42.29
C VAL A 3 4.30 19.04 41.29
N VAL A 4 4.05 17.76 41.57
CA VAL A 4 4.44 16.64 40.69
C VAL A 4 3.35 15.59 40.74
N ALA A 5 2.37 15.70 39.83
CA ALA A 5 1.55 14.62 39.26
C ALA A 5 0.24 15.18 38.67
N LEU A 6 0.35 16.13 37.75
CA LEU A 6 -0.71 16.38 36.76
C LEU A 6 -0.12 16.12 35.37
N ALA A 7 0.51 14.96 35.18
CA ALA A 7 0.61 14.40 33.85
C ALA A 7 -0.82 13.97 33.51
N GLU A 8 -1.51 14.79 32.72
CA GLU A 8 -2.82 14.49 32.17
C GLU A 8 -2.82 13.05 31.67
N GLN A 9 -3.54 12.19 32.35
CA GLN A 9 -3.92 10.87 31.86
C GLN A 9 -4.94 11.12 30.74
N LYS A 10 -4.47 11.64 29.60
CA LYS A 10 -5.29 11.76 28.40
C LYS A 10 -5.80 10.36 28.10
N SER A 11 -7.11 10.19 28.20
CA SER A 11 -7.79 8.96 27.79
C SER A 11 -7.23 8.55 26.45
N LYS A 12 -6.57 7.39 26.39
CA LYS A 12 -6.11 6.83 25.12
C LYS A 12 -7.34 6.75 24.23
N MET A 13 -7.30 7.42 23.08
CA MET A 13 -8.41 7.39 22.13
C MET A 13 -8.51 5.93 21.66
N SER A 14 -9.68 5.31 21.84
CA SER A 14 -9.92 3.93 21.43
C SER A 14 -10.91 3.92 20.27
N LEU A 15 -10.60 3.15 19.24
CA LEU A 15 -11.49 2.84 18.13
C LEU A 15 -12.66 1.94 18.58
N GLY A 16 -12.47 1.22 19.69
CA GLY A 16 -13.42 0.23 20.17
C GLY A 16 -13.45 -1.01 19.29
N GLY A 17 -14.38 -1.93 19.57
CA GLY A 17 -14.55 -3.12 18.74
C GLY A 17 -15.13 -2.78 17.37
N LEU A 18 -14.53 -3.33 16.30
CA LEU A 18 -15.13 -3.28 14.97
C LEU A 18 -16.39 -4.14 14.93
N ARG A 19 -17.54 -3.52 14.64
CA ARG A 19 -18.79 -4.22 14.41
C ARG A 19 -18.99 -4.44 12.91
N TYR A 20 -18.88 -5.69 12.49
CA TYR A 20 -19.13 -6.07 11.10
C TYR A 20 -20.64 -6.15 10.84
N ARG A 21 -21.08 -5.64 9.67
CA ARG A 21 -22.45 -5.85 9.18
C ARG A 21 -22.72 -7.35 8.98
N HIS A 22 -21.73 -8.03 8.43
CA HIS A 22 -21.69 -9.46 8.14
C HIS A 22 -20.62 -10.08 9.04
N PRO A 23 -21.00 -10.85 10.07
CA PRO A 23 -20.05 -11.43 11.02
C PRO A 23 -18.92 -12.20 10.35
N GLU A 24 -19.19 -12.90 9.25
CA GLU A 24 -18.22 -13.66 8.45
C GLU A 24 -17.06 -12.80 7.91
N HIS A 25 -17.22 -11.48 7.82
CA HIS A 25 -16.14 -10.58 7.38
C HIS A 25 -15.06 -10.35 8.44
N SER A 26 -15.27 -10.77 9.70
CA SER A 26 -14.23 -10.68 10.74
C SER A 26 -13.01 -11.54 10.42
N ASP A 27 -13.22 -12.60 9.64
CA ASP A 27 -12.23 -13.63 9.35
C ASP A 27 -11.56 -13.44 7.98
N LEU A 28 -12.06 -12.49 7.17
CA LEU A 28 -11.46 -12.12 5.90
C LEU A 28 -10.30 -11.12 6.08
N PRO A 29 -9.28 -11.14 5.19
CA PRO A 29 -8.22 -10.14 5.17
C PRO A 29 -8.73 -8.70 5.21
N HIS A 30 -8.18 -7.87 6.10
CA HIS A 30 -8.45 -6.44 6.17
C HIS A 30 -7.33 -5.64 5.52
N ILE A 31 -7.68 -4.97 4.43
CA ILE A 31 -6.72 -4.18 3.67
C ILE A 31 -6.93 -2.70 3.97
N VAL A 32 -5.87 -2.03 4.40
CA VAL A 32 -5.89 -0.61 4.74
C VAL A 32 -5.18 0.19 3.65
N SER A 33 -5.96 0.94 2.86
CA SER A 33 -5.42 1.93 1.93
C SER A 33 -4.87 3.14 2.71
N PHE A 34 -3.55 3.23 2.81
CA PHE A 34 -2.84 4.29 3.52
C PHE A 34 -2.50 5.43 2.56
N SER A 35 -2.95 6.66 2.85
CA SER A 35 -2.75 7.81 1.95
C SER A 35 -1.57 8.72 2.33
N GLY A 36 -0.83 8.40 3.39
CA GLY A 36 0.28 9.25 3.85
C GLY A 36 -0.11 10.53 4.59
N GLY A 37 -1.36 10.65 5.04
CA GLY A 37 -1.82 11.78 5.85
C GLY A 37 -1.72 11.50 7.36
N ARG A 38 -1.69 12.56 8.17
CA ARG A 38 -1.70 12.47 9.65
C ARG A 38 -2.89 11.67 10.17
N SER A 39 -4.08 11.89 9.61
CA SER A 39 -5.30 11.19 10.03
C SER A 39 -5.30 9.72 9.63
N SER A 40 -4.80 9.37 8.43
CA SER A 40 -4.68 7.97 8.03
C SER A 40 -3.65 7.23 8.87
N ALA A 41 -2.54 7.89 9.22
CA ALA A 41 -1.56 7.35 10.13
C ALA A 41 -2.11 7.11 11.53
N ALA A 42 -2.80 8.10 12.11
CA ALA A 42 -3.44 7.95 13.41
C ALA A 42 -4.39 6.74 13.42
N LEU A 43 -5.22 6.59 12.39
CA LEU A 43 -6.13 5.45 12.26
C LEU A 43 -5.39 4.11 12.16
N ALA A 44 -4.34 4.04 11.33
CA ALA A 44 -3.55 2.83 11.13
C ALA A 44 -2.88 2.37 12.43
N PHE A 45 -2.21 3.29 13.14
CA PHE A 45 -1.54 2.96 14.40
C PHE A 45 -2.53 2.59 15.50
N MET A 46 -3.65 3.31 15.65
CA MET A 46 -4.68 2.92 16.61
C MET A 46 -5.25 1.52 16.31
N ALA A 47 -5.50 1.21 15.04
CA ALA A 47 -6.01 -0.11 14.64
C ALA A 47 -5.00 -1.23 14.92
N ALA A 48 -3.71 -0.98 14.70
CA ALA A 48 -2.64 -1.93 15.02
C ALA A 48 -2.49 -2.11 16.54
N GLU A 49 -2.47 -1.02 17.31
CA GLU A 49 -2.35 -1.04 18.79
C GLU A 49 -3.52 -1.74 19.49
N GLU A 50 -4.73 -1.61 18.95
CA GLU A 50 -5.93 -2.25 19.50
C GLU A 50 -6.11 -3.70 19.00
N GLY A 51 -5.17 -4.23 18.22
CA GLY A 51 -5.23 -5.61 17.71
C GLY A 51 -6.38 -5.84 16.71
N LEU A 52 -6.87 -4.76 16.08
CA LEU A 52 -7.92 -4.85 15.06
C LEU A 52 -7.36 -5.44 13.75
N LEU A 53 -6.05 -5.32 13.54
CA LEU A 53 -5.31 -5.86 12.41
C LEU A 53 -4.39 -7.01 12.84
N ARG A 54 -4.30 -8.06 12.01
CA ARG A 54 -3.56 -9.30 12.28
C ARG A 54 -2.89 -9.80 11.01
N SER A 55 -1.57 -9.97 11.04
CA SER A 55 -0.82 -10.46 9.88
C SER A 55 -1.18 -11.89 9.51
N GLU A 56 -1.54 -12.74 10.48
CA GLU A 56 -1.93 -14.14 10.26
C GLU A 56 -3.25 -14.28 9.51
N ARG A 57 -4.10 -13.26 9.55
CA ARG A 57 -5.34 -13.18 8.75
C ARG A 57 -5.06 -12.74 7.30
N GLY A 58 -3.86 -12.26 7.01
CA GLY A 58 -3.53 -11.62 5.73
C GLY A 58 -3.89 -10.14 5.69
N ASP A 59 -3.93 -9.46 6.83
CA ASP A 59 -4.12 -8.01 6.83
C ASP A 59 -2.87 -7.28 6.35
N ALA A 60 -3.05 -6.19 5.61
CA ALA A 60 -1.93 -5.42 5.09
C ALA A 60 -2.28 -3.95 4.89
N PHE A 61 -1.23 -3.13 4.92
CA PHE A 61 -1.28 -1.74 4.49
C PHE A 61 -0.83 -1.60 3.04
N LEU A 62 -1.49 -0.69 2.34
CA LEU A 62 -1.23 -0.37 0.94
C LEU A 62 -0.99 1.13 0.78
N PHE A 63 0.20 1.51 0.33
CA PHE A 63 0.46 2.87 -0.16
C PHE A 63 0.60 2.86 -1.68
N ALA A 64 -0.40 3.46 -2.33
CA ALA A 64 -0.44 3.63 -3.77
C ALA A 64 0.31 4.93 -4.14
N ASN A 65 1.58 4.81 -4.50
CA ASN A 65 2.33 5.97 -4.98
C ASN A 65 1.74 6.42 -6.33
N THR A 66 1.55 7.73 -6.46
CA THR A 66 1.04 8.37 -7.69
C THR A 66 2.08 9.22 -8.40
N SER A 67 3.33 9.26 -7.91
CA SER A 67 4.41 10.18 -8.31
C SER A 67 4.07 11.68 -8.22
N ALA A 68 3.00 12.03 -7.51
CA ALA A 68 2.57 13.42 -7.32
C ALA A 68 2.45 13.78 -5.82
N GLU A 69 2.98 12.93 -4.93
CA GLU A 69 2.98 13.16 -3.50
C GLU A 69 4.06 14.19 -3.12
N HIS A 70 3.83 14.93 -2.05
CA HIS A 70 4.83 15.86 -1.50
C HIS A 70 6.05 15.07 -0.97
N PRO A 71 7.29 15.57 -1.10
CA PRO A 71 8.49 14.88 -0.60
C PRO A 71 8.39 14.41 0.86
N GLY A 72 7.92 15.29 1.75
CA GLY A 72 7.70 14.95 3.16
C GLY A 72 6.62 13.87 3.40
N THR A 73 5.74 13.59 2.44
CA THR A 73 4.80 12.45 2.52
C THR A 73 5.58 11.14 2.38
N TYR A 74 6.56 11.06 1.48
CA TYR A 74 7.35 9.83 1.31
C TYR A 74 8.16 9.52 2.59
N GLU A 75 8.84 10.53 3.15
CA GLU A 75 9.57 10.39 4.41
C GLU A 75 8.66 9.90 5.54
N PHE A 76 7.49 10.54 5.66
CA PHE A 76 6.51 10.19 6.69
C PHE A 76 5.94 8.77 6.52
N VAL A 77 5.57 8.38 5.29
CA VAL A 77 5.03 7.04 5.03
C VAL A 77 6.14 5.99 5.24
N ALA A 78 7.39 6.28 4.89
CA ALA A 78 8.51 5.39 5.12
C ALA A 78 8.72 5.13 6.61
N GLU A 79 8.68 6.17 7.44
CA GLU A 79 8.72 6.02 8.91
C GLU A 79 7.54 5.18 9.41
N CYS A 80 6.32 5.46 8.93
CA CYS A 80 5.14 4.70 9.30
C CYS A 80 5.25 3.21 8.94
N LYS A 81 5.75 2.91 7.73
CA LYS A 81 5.99 1.54 7.25
C LYS A 81 6.93 0.79 8.18
N VAL A 82 8.10 1.36 8.48
CA VAL A 82 9.10 0.75 9.37
C VAL A 82 8.49 0.41 10.74
N ARG A 83 7.72 1.34 11.32
CA ARG A 83 7.09 1.13 12.63
C ARG A 83 5.97 0.09 12.58
N LEU A 84 5.09 0.15 11.58
CA LEU A 84 3.99 -0.81 11.46
C LEU A 84 4.50 -2.24 11.24
N GLU A 85 5.58 -2.40 10.47
CA GLU A 85 6.20 -3.70 10.23
C GLU A 85 6.99 -4.21 11.45
N ASN A 86 7.82 -3.37 12.07
CA ASN A 86 8.68 -3.82 13.18
C ASN A 86 7.92 -3.98 14.51
N ASP A 87 7.01 -3.05 14.83
CA ASP A 87 6.35 -3.02 16.13
C ASP A 87 5.12 -3.96 16.17
N TYR A 88 4.50 -4.23 15.00
CA TYR A 88 3.25 -4.99 14.91
C TYR A 88 3.29 -6.18 13.93
N GLY A 89 4.37 -6.34 13.15
CA GLY A 89 4.48 -7.43 12.18
C GLY A 89 3.49 -7.34 11.01
N LEU A 90 2.92 -6.16 10.74
CA LEU A 90 1.90 -5.96 9.71
C LEU A 90 2.53 -5.60 8.36
N PRO A 91 2.33 -6.40 7.30
CA PRO A 91 2.87 -6.10 5.96
C PRO A 91 2.44 -4.73 5.46
N PHE A 92 3.38 -3.96 4.91
CA PHE A 92 3.10 -2.66 4.34
C PHE A 92 3.70 -2.57 2.92
N PHE A 93 2.84 -2.67 1.91
CA PHE A 93 3.27 -2.59 0.52
C PHE A 93 3.25 -1.17 -0.02
N TRP A 94 4.33 -0.79 -0.68
CA TRP A 94 4.37 0.36 -1.58
C TRP A 94 4.30 -0.16 -3.01
N PHE A 95 3.40 0.40 -3.80
CA PHE A 95 3.30 0.03 -5.20
C PHE A 95 2.97 1.24 -6.07
N GLU A 96 3.24 1.06 -7.35
CA GLU A 96 3.00 2.04 -8.40
C GLU A 96 2.22 1.40 -9.53
N PHE A 97 1.38 2.20 -10.21
CA PHE A 97 0.92 1.84 -11.54
C PHE A 97 2.10 1.74 -12.51
N CYS A 98 2.09 0.70 -13.33
CA CYS A 98 2.96 0.61 -14.48
C CYS A 98 2.22 -0.09 -15.61
N THR A 99 2.89 -0.22 -16.74
CA THR A 99 2.44 -0.97 -17.88
C THR A 99 3.53 -1.95 -18.28
N VAL A 100 3.09 -3.12 -18.72
CA VAL A 100 3.98 -4.18 -19.20
C VAL A 100 3.61 -4.51 -20.63
N GLU A 101 4.62 -4.80 -21.44
CA GLU A 101 4.41 -5.39 -22.76
C GLU A 101 4.10 -6.87 -22.59
N ASP A 102 3.09 -7.34 -23.29
CA ASP A 102 2.69 -8.75 -23.30
C ASP A 102 2.31 -9.15 -24.73
N ALA A 103 2.49 -10.41 -25.06
CA ALA A 103 2.12 -10.98 -26.34
C ALA A 103 1.03 -12.03 -26.13
N TRP A 104 -0.18 -11.74 -26.58
CA TRP A 104 -1.28 -12.70 -26.54
C TRP A 104 -1.65 -13.13 -27.95
N ARG A 105 -1.60 -14.44 -28.23
CA ARG A 105 -1.86 -15.02 -29.56
C ARG A 105 -1.02 -14.41 -30.70
N GLY A 106 0.20 -13.98 -30.39
CA GLY A 106 1.10 -13.38 -31.39
C GLY A 106 0.87 -11.89 -31.65
N GLU A 107 -0.06 -11.25 -30.93
CA GLU A 107 -0.27 -9.80 -30.97
C GLU A 107 0.37 -9.14 -29.75
N TYR A 108 1.21 -8.13 -30.00
CA TYR A 108 1.79 -7.29 -28.95
C TYR A 108 0.72 -6.36 -28.38
N CYS A 109 0.60 -6.34 -27.06
CA CYS A 109 -0.29 -5.46 -26.34
C CYS A 109 0.39 -4.88 -25.10
N ARG A 110 -0.01 -3.66 -24.73
CA ARG A 110 0.46 -3.00 -23.49
C ARG A 110 -0.62 -3.13 -22.43
N LYS A 111 -0.32 -3.88 -21.36
CA LYS A 111 -1.26 -4.15 -20.26
C LYS A 111 -0.95 -3.26 -19.08
N ALA A 112 -1.99 -2.81 -18.39
CA ALA A 112 -1.86 -2.15 -17.10
C ALA A 112 -1.47 -3.18 -16.03
N SER A 113 -0.55 -2.80 -15.16
CA SER A 113 -0.04 -3.62 -14.06
C SER A 113 0.34 -2.74 -12.87
N TYR A 114 1.07 -3.32 -11.92
CA TYR A 114 1.72 -2.63 -10.83
C TYR A 114 3.19 -3.05 -10.72
N ARG A 115 3.95 -2.24 -10.01
CA ARG A 115 5.33 -2.50 -9.59
C ARG A 115 5.41 -2.28 -8.08
N LEU A 116 6.00 -3.23 -7.34
CA LEU A 116 6.36 -3.01 -5.94
C LEU A 116 7.61 -2.14 -5.88
N VAL A 117 7.65 -1.22 -4.91
CA VAL A 117 8.76 -0.25 -4.81
C VAL A 117 9.27 -0.15 -3.38
N LYS A 118 10.57 0.09 -3.25
CA LYS A 118 11.22 0.43 -1.98
C LYS A 118 10.94 1.89 -1.63
N PRO A 119 10.94 2.25 -0.33
CA PRO A 119 10.79 3.63 0.13
C PRO A 119 12.09 4.44 -0.05
N VAL A 120 12.69 4.35 -1.24
CA VAL A 120 13.85 5.13 -1.69
C VAL A 120 13.58 5.65 -3.10
N PRO A 121 14.07 6.83 -3.50
CA PRO A 121 13.88 7.33 -4.87
C PRO A 121 14.48 6.39 -5.93
N ILE A 122 13.87 6.36 -7.11
CA ILE A 122 14.32 5.51 -8.22
C ILE A 122 15.73 5.88 -8.73
N GLU A 123 16.15 7.12 -8.51
CA GLU A 123 17.48 7.62 -8.85
C GLU A 123 18.58 6.96 -8.00
N ASP A 124 18.24 6.53 -6.78
CA ASP A 124 19.16 5.91 -5.84
C ASP A 124 19.14 4.37 -5.94
N ASP A 125 17.99 3.77 -6.25
CA ASP A 125 17.81 2.32 -6.43
C ASP A 125 16.81 2.04 -7.58
N PRO A 126 17.10 1.13 -8.53
CA PRO A 126 16.17 0.79 -9.61
C PRO A 126 14.80 0.24 -9.13
N ASP A 127 14.74 -0.35 -7.93
CA ASP A 127 13.50 -0.78 -7.28
C ASP A 127 12.83 0.35 -6.46
N GLY A 128 13.35 1.57 -6.54
CA GLY A 128 12.84 2.75 -5.86
C GLY A 128 11.57 3.36 -6.48
N TYR A 129 10.97 4.30 -5.76
CA TYR A 129 9.75 4.99 -6.15
C TYR A 129 10.02 6.18 -7.08
N ARG A 130 9.06 6.43 -7.99
CA ARG A 130 9.02 7.56 -8.91
C ARG A 130 8.29 8.75 -8.29
N SER A 131 8.72 9.98 -8.54
CA SER A 131 8.23 11.17 -7.81
C SER A 131 8.02 12.42 -8.64
N SER A 132 8.20 12.35 -9.96
CA SER A 132 8.19 13.47 -10.89
C SER A 132 6.96 13.50 -11.81
N GLY A 133 5.87 12.79 -11.46
CA GLY A 133 4.64 12.71 -12.24
C GLY A 133 4.62 11.64 -13.33
N GLU A 134 5.63 10.78 -13.40
CA GLU A 134 5.85 9.78 -14.44
C GLU A 134 4.68 8.79 -14.56
N LEU A 135 4.06 8.42 -13.43
CA LEU A 135 2.92 7.48 -13.43
C LEU A 135 1.69 8.10 -14.09
N PHE A 136 1.50 9.41 -13.92
CA PHE A 136 0.41 10.12 -14.54
C PHE A 136 0.58 10.15 -16.05
N GLU A 137 1.80 10.46 -16.53
CA GLU A 137 2.13 10.44 -17.96
C GLU A 137 1.96 9.05 -18.56
N GLU A 138 2.42 8.02 -17.85
CA GLU A 138 2.29 6.63 -18.27
C GLU A 138 0.82 6.22 -18.40
N MET A 139 0.01 6.59 -17.41
CA MET A 139 -1.43 6.30 -17.38
C MET A 139 -2.18 7.03 -18.51
N VAL A 140 -1.87 8.29 -18.76
CA VAL A 140 -2.42 9.07 -19.89
C VAL A 140 -2.01 8.45 -21.23
N SER A 141 -0.74 8.06 -21.37
CA SER A 141 -0.23 7.36 -22.56
C SER A 141 -0.95 6.04 -22.82
N HIS A 142 -1.26 5.28 -21.75
CA HIS A 142 -1.97 4.00 -21.87
C HIS A 142 -3.43 4.17 -22.26
N GLN A 143 -4.13 5.13 -21.66
CA GLN A 143 -5.57 5.30 -21.88
C GLN A 143 -5.94 6.19 -23.07
N GLY A 144 -5.00 7.01 -23.57
CA GLY A 144 -5.21 7.90 -24.70
C GLY A 144 -6.12 9.12 -24.43
N MET A 145 -6.36 9.45 -23.16
CA MET A 145 -7.17 10.60 -22.78
C MET A 145 -6.69 11.23 -21.46
N LEU A 146 -6.95 12.52 -21.27
CA LEU A 146 -6.71 13.18 -19.99
C LEU A 146 -7.85 12.89 -19.01
N PRO A 147 -7.56 12.81 -17.70
CA PRO A 147 -8.60 12.73 -16.69
C PRO A 147 -9.55 13.92 -16.79
N ASN A 148 -10.85 13.65 -16.64
CA ASN A 148 -11.86 14.68 -16.56
C ASN A 148 -12.58 14.63 -15.19
N PRO A 149 -13.22 15.73 -14.75
CA PRO A 149 -13.90 15.77 -13.45
C PRO A 149 -15.03 14.75 -13.28
N HIS A 150 -15.62 14.28 -14.38
CA HIS A 150 -16.71 13.30 -14.35
C HIS A 150 -16.21 11.86 -14.22
N SER A 151 -14.95 11.59 -14.58
CA SER A 151 -14.34 10.26 -14.53
C SER A 151 -13.27 10.19 -13.45
N ARG A 152 -13.43 9.30 -12.47
CA ARG A 152 -12.43 9.07 -11.40
C ARG A 152 -11.24 8.23 -11.87
N THR A 153 -10.69 8.55 -13.03
CA THR A 153 -9.75 7.69 -13.74
C THR A 153 -8.43 7.55 -13.00
N CYS A 154 -7.91 8.64 -12.41
CA CYS A 154 -6.70 8.57 -11.57
C CYS A 154 -6.91 7.64 -10.37
N THR A 155 -8.05 7.75 -9.68
CA THR A 155 -8.36 6.87 -8.54
C THR A 155 -8.46 5.41 -8.97
N ALA A 156 -9.14 5.13 -10.08
CA ALA A 156 -9.30 3.76 -10.57
C ALA A 156 -7.97 3.17 -11.06
N LYS A 157 -7.25 3.88 -11.93
CA LYS A 157 -6.08 3.38 -12.66
C LYS A 157 -4.79 3.43 -11.84
N LEU A 158 -4.60 4.46 -11.02
CA LEU A 158 -3.36 4.61 -10.23
C LEU A 158 -3.45 3.98 -8.85
N LYS A 159 -4.66 3.79 -8.30
CA LYS A 159 -4.85 3.25 -6.95
C LYS A 159 -5.56 1.90 -6.95
N LEU A 160 -6.82 1.87 -7.38
CA LEU A 160 -7.68 0.69 -7.17
C LEU A 160 -7.28 -0.53 -7.99
N TYR A 161 -7.07 -0.40 -9.30
CA TYR A 161 -6.72 -1.56 -10.14
C TYR A 161 -5.34 -2.14 -9.82
N PRO A 162 -4.28 -1.33 -9.64
CA PRO A 162 -3.00 -1.82 -9.14
C PRO A 162 -3.12 -2.51 -7.77
N SER A 163 -3.87 -1.92 -6.82
CA SER A 163 -4.14 -2.59 -5.52
C SER A 163 -4.78 -3.95 -5.70
N HIS A 164 -5.82 -4.05 -6.54
CA HIS A 164 -6.52 -5.32 -6.75
C HIS A 164 -5.61 -6.38 -7.37
N ALA A 165 -4.78 -6.01 -8.33
CA ALA A 165 -3.85 -6.93 -8.98
C ALA A 165 -2.80 -7.45 -7.98
N LEU A 166 -2.20 -6.55 -7.20
CA LEU A 166 -1.27 -6.89 -6.12
C LEU A 166 -1.91 -7.83 -5.09
N LEU A 167 -3.09 -7.49 -4.59
CA LEU A 167 -3.77 -8.27 -3.56
C LEU A 167 -4.23 -9.64 -4.08
N ALA A 168 -4.72 -9.72 -5.32
CA ALA A 168 -5.18 -10.97 -5.91
C ALA A 168 -4.05 -11.98 -6.03
N GLU A 169 -2.85 -11.51 -6.36
CA GLU A 169 -1.66 -12.32 -6.39
C GLU A 169 -1.18 -12.69 -4.97
N TRP A 170 -1.02 -11.69 -4.10
CA TRP A 170 -0.49 -11.90 -2.75
C TRP A 170 -1.36 -12.86 -1.92
N LEU A 171 -2.69 -12.68 -1.95
CA LEU A 171 -3.64 -13.55 -1.25
C LEU A 171 -3.91 -14.86 -2.01
N GLY A 172 -3.63 -14.89 -3.32
CA GLY A 172 -3.84 -16.06 -4.17
C GLY A 172 -2.80 -17.17 -3.98
N GLY A 173 -1.71 -16.90 -3.26
CA GLY A 173 -0.63 -17.87 -3.03
C GLY A 173 0.09 -18.31 -4.30
N THR A 174 -0.12 -17.61 -5.42
CA THR A 174 0.69 -17.76 -6.62
C THR A 174 2.10 -17.30 -6.29
N ALA A 175 3.13 -18.05 -6.70
CA ALA A 175 4.47 -17.50 -6.79
C ALA A 175 4.34 -16.18 -7.56
N GLY A 176 4.59 -15.07 -6.88
CA GLY A 176 4.26 -13.77 -7.42
C GLY A 176 4.88 -13.50 -8.79
N PRO A 177 4.41 -12.50 -9.56
CA PRO A 177 5.18 -11.97 -10.64
C PRO A 177 6.52 -11.57 -10.05
N ALA A 178 7.58 -12.14 -10.63
CA ALA A 178 8.95 -11.73 -10.43
C ALA A 178 9.16 -10.31 -11.00
N HIS A 179 8.41 -9.33 -10.50
CA HIS A 179 8.39 -7.95 -10.96
C HIS A 179 8.68 -7.04 -9.76
N SER A 180 9.99 -6.94 -9.50
CA SER A 180 10.70 -5.89 -8.74
C SER A 180 10.31 -5.69 -7.27
N GLY A 181 11.27 -5.90 -6.36
CA GLY A 181 11.38 -5.06 -5.16
C GLY A 181 11.35 -5.71 -3.78
N HIS A 182 10.80 -6.92 -3.60
CA HIS A 182 10.83 -7.59 -2.30
C HIS A 182 11.39 -9.02 -2.43
N HIS A 183 12.48 -9.26 -1.69
CA HIS A 183 13.22 -10.51 -1.62
C HIS A 183 12.30 -11.73 -1.54
N TRP A 184 12.26 -12.51 -2.62
CA TRP A 184 11.92 -13.92 -2.56
C TRP A 184 13.21 -14.67 -2.26
N ASP A 185 13.46 -15.00 -0.99
CA ASP A 185 14.51 -15.96 -0.66
C ASP A 185 14.00 -17.36 -1.02
N GLU A 186 14.64 -17.99 -2.00
CA GLU A 186 14.34 -19.35 -2.50
C GLU A 186 14.42 -20.45 -1.41
N THR A 187 14.86 -20.11 -0.19
CA THR A 187 15.12 -21.08 0.89
C THR A 187 13.89 -21.55 1.65
N THR A 188 12.69 -20.99 1.41
CA THR A 188 11.45 -21.48 2.05
C THR A 188 10.64 -22.46 1.20
N GLY A 189 11.12 -22.82 0.01
CA GLY A 189 10.49 -23.80 -0.88
C GLY A 189 11.21 -25.13 -0.95
N GLY A 190 11.34 -25.85 0.17
CA GLY A 190 11.92 -27.20 0.15
C GLY A 190 11.79 -27.96 1.46
N GLY A 191 10.76 -28.81 1.56
CA GLY A 191 10.57 -29.78 2.65
C GLY A 191 9.12 -29.99 3.03
#